data_AF-G2QR99-F1
#
_entry.id   AF-G2QR99-F1
#
_cell.length_a   1.000
_cell.length_b   1.000
_cell.length_c   1.000
_cell.angle_alpha   90.00
_cell.angle_beta   90.00
_cell.angle_gamma   90.00
#
_symmetry.space_group_name_H-M   'P 1'
#
loop_
_entity.id
_entity.type
_entity.pdbx_description
1 polymer ?
#
loop_
_entity_poly.entity_id
_entity_poly.type
_entity_poly.pdbx_seq_one_letter_code
_entity_poly.pdbx_strand_id
1 'polypeptide(L)'
;MADDEDALGASAGSDSNLMACSHQHQILAAAPETDLEQRRPIPVTLYHWRPPTVREKFTVILPPGILQTIKGSASLGTFFLSKDLDIGDTLSVLLTASSYDDPEPTPPSSKLFADLVAQMAMPDKKGRFFQFFSFPVLSDSADDVLGDELFPAWKWAKPDSVYPRKGGFWDDDLHQVLEDGEWSGGKDLILLMRAVSEEVLQAVSRKDVRHTSFDGVLKSASWGPL
;
A
#
# COMPACT_ATOMS: atom_id res chain seq x y z
N MET A 1 -44.41 32.13 6.52
CA MET A 1 -44.90 30.92 7.21
C MET A 1 -44.35 29.77 6.39
N ALA A 2 -43.18 29.26 6.84
CA ALA A 2 -42.43 28.05 6.43
C ALA A 2 -42.20 27.89 4.90
N ASP A 3 -41.01 28.10 4.31
CA ASP A 3 -39.68 27.50 4.55
C ASP A 3 -39.68 25.96 4.67
N ASP A 4 -38.70 25.36 3.98
CA ASP A 4 -38.21 23.96 4.04
C ASP A 4 -38.95 22.92 3.16
N GLU A 5 -38.30 22.03 2.40
CA GLU A 5 -36.94 21.47 2.49
C GLU A 5 -36.31 21.20 1.10
N ASP A 6 -35.08 21.71 0.95
CA ASP A 6 -34.02 21.07 0.17
C ASP A 6 -33.78 19.66 0.73
N ALA A 7 -33.98 18.63 -0.09
CA ALA A 7 -33.45 17.30 0.17
C ALA A 7 -32.51 16.90 -0.97
N LEU A 8 -31.35 17.56 -0.98
CA LEU A 8 -30.12 16.96 -1.50
C LEU A 8 -29.89 15.66 -0.72
N GLY A 9 -30.34 14.56 -1.29
CA GLY A 9 -29.99 13.22 -0.84
C GLY A 9 -28.49 13.03 -0.98
N ALA A 10 -27.74 13.46 0.03
CA ALA A 10 -26.41 12.97 0.30
C ALA A 10 -26.54 11.48 0.56
N SER A 11 -26.37 10.69 -0.51
CA SER A 11 -26.21 9.25 -0.44
C SER A 11 -25.12 8.97 0.60
N ALA A 12 -25.56 8.37 1.71
CA ALA A 12 -24.72 7.81 2.73
C ALA A 12 -23.82 6.74 2.09
N GLY A 13 -22.66 7.17 1.58
CA GLY A 13 -21.54 6.30 1.22
C GLY A 13 -20.88 5.74 2.49
N SER A 14 -21.66 5.04 3.31
CA SER A 14 -21.17 4.28 4.45
C SER A 14 -20.31 3.14 3.93
N ASP A 15 -19.00 3.22 4.16
CA ASP A 15 -18.06 2.10 4.40
C ASP A 15 -18.11 0.82 3.55
N SER A 16 -18.79 0.79 2.41
CA SER A 16 -18.91 -0.41 1.57
C SER A 16 -17.54 -0.91 1.09
N ASN A 17 -16.57 -0.01 0.89
CA ASN A 17 -15.22 -0.39 0.49
C ASN A 17 -14.40 -0.96 1.65
N LEU A 18 -14.56 -0.44 2.88
CA LEU A 18 -13.91 -1.00 4.07
C LEU A 18 -14.49 -2.39 4.42
N MET A 19 -15.79 -2.59 4.18
CA MET A 19 -16.42 -3.90 4.29
C MET A 19 -15.95 -4.88 3.22
N ALA A 20 -15.66 -4.40 2.00
CA ALA A 20 -15.12 -5.23 0.92
C ALA A 20 -13.64 -5.57 1.14
N CYS A 21 -12.83 -4.64 1.65
CA CYS A 21 -11.41 -4.84 1.90
C CYS A 21 -11.16 -5.27 3.35
N SER A 22 -11.32 -6.55 3.63
CA SER A 22 -11.24 -7.12 4.99
C SER A 22 -9.92 -7.86 5.28
N HIS A 23 -9.09 -8.11 4.28
CA HIS A 23 -7.85 -8.86 4.43
C HIS A 23 -6.68 -7.91 4.63
N GLN A 24 -6.00 -8.01 5.78
CA GLN A 24 -4.83 -7.21 6.07
C GLN A 24 -3.56 -7.86 5.52
N HIS A 25 -2.79 -7.06 4.80
CA HIS A 25 -1.48 -7.39 4.25
C HIS A 25 -0.42 -6.47 4.84
N GLN A 26 0.79 -6.97 4.94
CA GLN A 26 1.93 -6.16 5.37
C GLN A 26 2.85 -5.89 4.17
N ILE A 27 3.14 -4.62 3.94
CA ILE A 27 4.05 -4.17 2.88
C ILE A 27 5.35 -3.71 3.52
N LEU A 28 6.47 -4.18 2.96
CA LEU A 28 7.81 -3.68 3.25
C LEU A 28 8.22 -2.73 2.12
N ALA A 29 8.59 -1.51 2.44
CA ALA A 29 9.09 -0.52 1.49
C ALA A 29 10.58 -0.30 1.70
N ALA A 30 11.35 -0.37 0.62
CA ALA A 30 12.78 -0.07 0.59
C ALA A 30 13.02 1.17 -0.27
N ALA A 31 13.53 2.23 0.35
CA ALA A 31 13.86 3.48 -0.32
C ALA A 31 15.38 3.66 -0.28
N PRO A 32 16.06 3.94 -1.41
CA PRO A 32 17.47 4.29 -1.37
C PRO A 32 17.63 5.57 -0.55
N GLU A 33 18.62 5.62 0.35
CA GLU A 33 18.86 6.82 1.13
C GLU A 33 19.31 7.95 0.19
N THR A 34 18.53 9.02 0.16
CA THR A 34 18.85 10.27 -0.50
C THR A 34 18.93 11.38 0.55
N ASP A 35 19.54 12.51 0.19
CA ASP A 35 19.67 13.67 1.09
C ASP A 35 18.29 14.05 1.67
N LEU A 36 18.09 13.75 2.96
CA LEU A 36 16.79 13.72 3.66
C LEU A 36 16.13 15.10 3.73
N GLU A 37 16.89 16.17 3.50
CA GLU A 37 16.35 17.54 3.45
C GLU A 37 15.47 17.79 2.22
N GLN A 38 15.64 16.98 1.17
CA GLN A 38 14.85 17.09 -0.04
C GLN A 38 13.68 16.12 0.05
N ARG A 39 12.47 16.65 0.31
CA ARG A 39 11.17 15.93 0.18
C ARG A 39 10.85 15.55 -1.27
N ARG A 40 11.85 15.12 -2.04
CA ARG A 40 11.69 14.78 -3.44
C ARG A 40 11.13 13.37 -3.54
N PRO A 41 10.19 13.13 -4.47
CA PRO A 41 9.81 11.78 -4.83
C PRO A 41 11.01 10.99 -5.34
N ILE A 42 11.21 9.80 -4.79
CA ILE A 42 12.26 8.87 -5.22
C ILE A 42 11.65 7.49 -5.51
N PRO A 43 12.34 6.62 -6.26
CA PRO A 43 11.94 5.23 -6.42
C PRO A 43 11.97 4.49 -5.09
N VAL A 44 10.82 3.95 -4.69
CA VAL A 44 10.64 3.11 -3.50
C VAL A 44 10.10 1.77 -3.96
N THR A 45 10.83 0.69 -3.65
CA THR A 45 10.41 -0.66 -3.99
C THR A 45 9.50 -1.22 -2.89
N LEU A 46 8.34 -1.74 -3.28
CA LEU A 46 7.37 -2.36 -2.41
C LEU A 46 7.44 -3.88 -2.53
N TYR A 47 7.58 -4.53 -1.39
CA TYR A 47 7.63 -5.97 -1.23
C TYR A 47 6.39 -6.43 -0.46
N HIS A 48 5.69 -7.42 -1.02
CA HIS A 48 4.58 -8.06 -0.32
C HIS A 48 5.12 -9.17 0.58
N TRP A 49 4.81 -9.05 1.87
CA TRP A 49 5.17 -10.07 2.84
C TRP A 49 4.16 -11.24 2.82
N ARG A 50 4.60 -12.43 2.43
CA ARG A 50 3.78 -13.65 2.41
C ARG A 50 4.62 -14.87 2.79
N PRO A 51 4.81 -15.14 4.09
CA PRO A 51 5.64 -16.24 4.56
C PRO A 51 5.27 -17.56 3.87
N PRO A 52 6.28 -18.37 3.49
CA PRO A 52 7.71 -18.19 3.74
C PRO A 52 8.44 -17.25 2.77
N THR A 53 7.72 -16.60 1.84
CA THR A 53 8.30 -15.79 0.75
C THR A 53 8.08 -14.30 0.94
N VAL A 54 9.02 -13.50 0.44
CA VAL A 54 8.83 -12.08 0.17
C VAL A 54 8.84 -11.93 -1.34
N ARG A 55 7.72 -11.51 -1.92
CA ARG A 55 7.66 -11.26 -3.37
C ARG A 55 7.87 -9.77 -3.62
N GLU A 56 8.95 -9.45 -4.34
CA GLU A 56 9.10 -8.13 -4.96
C GLU A 56 7.96 -7.93 -5.95
N LYS A 57 7.40 -6.72 -5.96
CA LYS A 57 6.21 -6.50 -6.75
C LYS A 57 6.23 -5.21 -7.56
N PHE A 58 6.41 -4.05 -6.94
CA PHE A 58 6.33 -2.80 -7.69
C PHE A 58 7.24 -1.71 -7.15
N THR A 59 7.73 -0.86 -8.06
CA THR A 59 8.42 0.38 -7.70
C THR A 59 7.45 1.55 -7.86
N VAL A 60 7.33 2.36 -6.82
CA VAL A 60 6.53 3.59 -6.82
C VAL A 60 7.44 4.81 -6.65
N ILE A 61 7.01 5.97 -7.15
CA ILE A 61 7.77 7.22 -7.05
C ILE A 61 7.11 8.09 -5.99
N LEU A 62 7.66 8.15 -4.78
CA LEU A 62 7.09 8.93 -3.68
C LEU A 62 8.15 9.44 -2.70
N PRO A 63 7.88 10.52 -1.93
CA PRO A 63 8.72 10.91 -0.80
C PRO A 63 8.57 9.86 0.32
N PRO A 64 9.64 9.20 0.80
CA PRO A 64 9.50 8.08 1.75
C PRO A 64 8.79 8.45 3.05
N GLY A 65 8.94 9.71 3.49
CA GLY A 65 8.27 10.24 4.67
C GLY A 65 6.74 10.23 4.59
N ILE A 66 6.15 10.26 3.38
CA ILE A 66 4.69 10.24 3.22
C ILE A 66 4.07 8.91 3.68
N LEU A 67 4.84 7.82 3.72
CA LEU A 67 4.39 6.53 4.23
C LEU A 67 4.03 6.58 5.73
N GLN A 68 4.52 7.57 6.47
CA GLN A 68 4.18 7.77 7.88
C GLN A 68 2.75 8.32 8.08
N THR A 69 2.08 8.73 7.01
CA THR A 69 0.65 9.11 7.06
C THR A 69 -0.26 7.89 7.25
N ILE A 70 0.23 6.69 6.92
CA ILE A 70 -0.50 5.44 7.01
C ILE A 70 -0.54 4.96 8.47
N LYS A 71 -1.73 4.58 8.94
CA LYS A 71 -1.95 4.02 10.29
C LYS A 71 -1.17 2.73 10.44
N GLY A 72 -0.37 2.63 11.51
CA GLY A 72 0.46 1.45 11.78
C GLY A 72 1.74 1.39 10.94
N SER A 73 2.07 2.44 10.19
CA SER A 73 3.38 2.57 9.55
C SER A 73 4.51 2.65 10.58
N ALA A 74 5.61 1.97 10.30
CA ALA A 74 6.81 1.96 11.13
C ALA A 74 8.06 2.16 10.26
N SER A 75 8.98 3.02 10.70
CA SER A 75 10.33 3.06 10.14
C SER A 75 11.17 1.97 10.80
N LEU A 76 11.78 1.11 9.99
CA LEU A 76 12.57 -0.04 10.45
C LEU A 76 14.05 0.30 10.61
N GLY A 77 14.46 1.49 10.14
CA GLY A 77 15.83 1.97 10.18
C GLY A 77 16.47 2.07 8.80
N THR A 78 17.74 2.43 8.80
CA THR A 78 18.58 2.59 7.61
C THR A 78 19.70 1.57 7.65
N PHE A 79 19.88 0.83 6.57
CA PHE A 79 20.84 -0.27 6.48
C PHE A 79 21.70 -0.13 5.23
N PHE A 80 22.98 -0.46 5.36
CA PHE A 80 23.90 -0.52 4.23
C PHE A 80 23.81 -1.89 3.56
N LEU A 81 23.36 -1.91 2.30
CA LEU A 81 23.18 -3.14 1.53
C LEU A 81 24.10 -3.16 0.32
N SER A 82 24.57 -4.36 -0.04
CA SER A 82 25.35 -4.56 -1.27
C SER A 82 24.54 -4.15 -2.50
N LYS A 83 25.21 -3.62 -3.52
CA LYS A 83 24.54 -3.21 -4.77
C LYS A 83 23.94 -4.38 -5.54
N ASP A 84 24.55 -5.55 -5.39
CA ASP A 84 24.17 -6.77 -6.11
C ASP A 84 23.23 -7.66 -5.27
N LEU A 85 22.75 -7.14 -4.13
CA LEU A 85 21.84 -7.87 -3.25
C LEU A 85 20.41 -7.82 -3.80
N ASP A 86 19.84 -8.99 -4.05
CA ASP A 86 18.39 -9.14 -4.23
C ASP A 86 17.72 -9.18 -2.86
N ILE A 87 17.01 -8.11 -2.51
CA ILE A 87 16.34 -7.97 -1.21
C ILE A 87 15.22 -9.02 -1.05
N GLY A 88 14.43 -9.27 -2.10
CA GLY A 88 13.28 -10.18 -2.03
C GLY A 88 13.71 -11.63 -1.85
N ASP A 89 14.67 -12.07 -2.65
CA ASP A 89 15.23 -13.42 -2.57
C ASP A 89 15.96 -13.65 -1.24
N THR A 90 16.76 -12.69 -0.80
CA THR A 90 17.51 -12.81 0.47
C THR A 90 16.54 -12.87 1.66
N LEU A 91 15.51 -12.03 1.70
CA LEU A 91 14.48 -12.08 2.75
C LEU A 91 13.73 -13.41 2.73
N SER A 92 13.40 -13.94 1.55
CA SER A 92 12.74 -15.24 1.42
C SER A 92 13.61 -16.39 1.96
N VAL A 93 14.92 -16.35 1.70
CA VAL A 93 15.88 -17.33 2.23
C VAL A 93 15.97 -17.22 3.75
N LEU A 94 16.11 -16.01 4.29
CA LEU A 94 16.18 -15.78 5.74
C LEU A 94 14.90 -16.23 6.44
N LEU A 95 13.74 -15.93 5.87
CA LEU A 95 12.45 -16.39 6.37
C LEU A 95 12.36 -17.91 6.42
N THR A 96 12.72 -18.57 5.32
CA THR A 96 12.71 -20.03 5.23
C THR A 96 13.68 -20.66 6.25
N ALA A 97 14.86 -20.07 6.41
CA ALA A 97 15.87 -20.53 7.38
C ALA A 97 15.47 -20.28 8.84
N SER A 98 14.64 -19.26 9.10
CA SER A 98 14.19 -18.90 10.45
C SER A 98 13.12 -19.83 11.02
N SER A 99 12.70 -20.88 10.29
CA SER A 99 11.63 -21.83 10.69
C SER A 99 10.46 -21.08 11.34
N TYR A 100 9.78 -20.24 10.54
CA TYR A 100 8.55 -19.59 10.98
C TYR A 100 7.44 -20.66 11.12
N ASP A 101 7.50 -21.41 12.22
CA ASP A 101 6.59 -22.50 12.63
C ASP A 101 5.32 -21.93 13.29
N ASP A 102 4.91 -20.70 12.94
CA ASP A 102 3.66 -20.14 13.45
C ASP A 102 2.48 -20.61 12.58
N PRO A 103 1.59 -21.47 13.10
CA PRO A 103 0.42 -21.95 12.35
C PRO A 103 -0.65 -20.84 12.19
N GLU A 104 -0.55 -19.73 12.92
CA GLU A 104 -1.44 -18.59 12.73
C GLU A 104 -0.77 -17.49 11.89
N PRO A 105 -1.46 -16.95 10.87
CA PRO A 105 -0.96 -15.86 10.05
C PRO A 105 -1.04 -14.54 10.82
N THR A 106 -0.31 -14.41 11.92
CA THR A 106 -0.14 -13.11 12.56
C THR A 106 0.68 -12.22 11.62
N PRO A 107 0.27 -10.96 11.43
CA PRO A 107 1.08 -10.01 10.68
C PRO A 107 2.47 -9.93 11.34
N PRO A 108 3.56 -10.01 10.57
CA PRO A 108 4.91 -9.87 11.11
C PRO A 108 5.05 -8.56 11.87
N SER A 109 5.60 -8.63 13.08
CA SER A 109 5.91 -7.42 13.84
C SER A 109 6.99 -6.60 13.11
N SER A 110 6.95 -5.27 13.26
CA SER A 110 8.02 -4.39 12.77
C SER A 110 9.40 -4.79 13.29
N LYS A 111 9.47 -5.37 14.49
CA LYS A 111 10.71 -5.89 15.07
C LYS A 111 11.28 -7.05 14.25
N LEU A 112 10.46 -8.02 13.86
CA LEU A 112 10.90 -9.16 13.04
C LEU A 112 11.49 -8.68 11.71
N PHE A 113 10.84 -7.71 11.05
CA PHE A 113 11.40 -7.13 9.82
C PHE A 113 12.73 -6.45 10.07
N ALA A 114 12.85 -5.64 11.12
CA ALA A 114 14.09 -4.97 11.43
C ALA A 114 15.22 -5.99 11.68
N ASP A 115 14.93 -7.09 12.40
CA ASP A 115 15.89 -8.16 12.68
C ASP A 115 16.31 -8.91 11.39
N LEU A 116 15.39 -9.15 10.46
CA LEU A 116 15.70 -9.79 9.17
C LEU A 116 16.48 -8.85 8.24
N VAL A 117 16.10 -7.59 8.16
CA VAL A 117 16.82 -6.58 7.37
C VAL A 117 18.22 -6.34 7.93
N ALA A 118 18.38 -6.35 9.25
CA ALA A 118 19.70 -6.27 9.89
C ALA A 118 20.61 -7.46 9.53
N GLN A 119 20.06 -8.66 9.35
CA GLN A 119 20.83 -9.82 8.91
C GLN A 119 21.32 -9.71 7.46
N MET A 120 20.63 -8.93 6.61
CA MET A 120 21.08 -8.62 5.25
C MET A 120 22.18 -7.55 5.21
N ALA A 121 22.33 -6.77 6.28
CA ALA A 121 23.29 -5.67 6.33
C ALA A 121 24.72 -6.25 6.40
N MET A 122 25.49 -6.00 5.34
CA MET A 122 26.86 -6.49 5.21
C MET A 122 27.84 -5.31 5.30
N PRO A 123 28.97 -5.44 6.01
CA PRO A 123 29.97 -4.38 6.15
C PRO A 123 30.87 -4.21 4.89
N ASP A 124 30.45 -4.74 3.73
CA ASP A 124 31.26 -4.69 2.52
C ASP A 124 31.38 -3.25 1.98
N LYS A 125 32.46 -2.95 1.25
CA LYS A 125 32.80 -1.58 0.83
C LYS A 125 32.00 -1.10 -0.40
N LYS A 126 31.18 -1.96 -1.00
CA LYS A 126 30.43 -1.67 -2.23
C LYS A 126 28.93 -1.87 -1.99
N GLY A 127 28.27 -0.79 -1.61
CA GLY A 127 26.84 -0.81 -1.33
C GLY A 127 26.24 0.58 -1.38
N ARG A 128 25.00 0.67 -0.91
CA ARG A 128 24.31 1.94 -0.64
C ARG A 128 23.42 1.75 0.58
N PHE A 129 23.12 2.87 1.23
CA PHE A 129 22.14 2.87 2.31
C PHE A 129 20.73 2.81 1.75
N PHE A 130 19.88 2.07 2.44
CA PHE A 130 18.45 2.00 2.20
C PHE A 130 17.71 2.25 3.50
N GLN A 131 16.68 3.09 3.44
CA GLN A 131 15.72 3.27 4.51
C GLN A 131 14.55 2.31 4.31
N PHE A 132 14.19 1.61 5.37
CA PHE A 132 13.11 0.64 5.35
C PHE A 132 11.90 1.11 6.15
N PHE A 133 10.73 0.81 5.62
CA PHE A 133 9.44 1.06 6.25
C PHE A 133 8.56 -0.17 6.15
N SER A 134 7.67 -0.36 7.12
CA SER A 134 6.61 -1.34 7.04
C SER A 134 5.27 -0.67 7.29
N PHE A 135 4.26 -0.97 6.48
CA PHE A 135 2.90 -0.47 6.73
C PHE A 135 1.82 -1.50 6.33
N PRO A 136 0.66 -1.48 7.01
CA PRO A 136 -0.44 -2.36 6.68
C PRO A 136 -1.26 -1.81 5.50
N VAL A 137 -1.84 -2.72 4.72
CA VAL A 137 -2.79 -2.43 3.64
C VAL A 137 -3.96 -3.40 3.76
N LEU A 138 -5.19 -2.91 3.57
CA LEU A 138 -6.37 -3.76 3.48
C LEU A 138 -6.71 -4.05 2.03
N SER A 139 -7.04 -5.29 1.71
CA SER A 139 -7.51 -5.70 0.39
C SER A 139 -8.76 -6.57 0.45
N ASP A 140 -9.38 -6.75 -0.71
CA ASP A 140 -10.55 -7.59 -0.93
C ASP A 140 -10.24 -9.08 -1.12
N SER A 141 -8.95 -9.46 -1.05
CA SER A 141 -8.51 -10.84 -1.20
C SER A 141 -7.45 -11.20 -0.16
N ALA A 142 -7.64 -12.37 0.48
CA ALA A 142 -6.61 -12.98 1.32
C ALA A 142 -5.37 -13.38 0.49
N ASP A 143 -5.60 -13.62 -0.81
CA ASP A 143 -4.60 -14.09 -1.75
C ASP A 143 -4.19 -13.04 -2.78
N ASP A 144 -2.97 -13.21 -3.26
CA ASP A 144 -2.32 -12.52 -4.38
C ASP A 144 -2.89 -11.15 -4.78
N VAL A 145 -2.73 -10.18 -3.89
CA VAL A 145 -3.17 -8.79 -4.10
C VAL A 145 -2.44 -8.07 -5.23
N LEU A 146 -1.51 -8.77 -5.88
CA LEU A 146 -0.51 -8.22 -6.76
C LEU A 146 -0.01 -9.33 -7.73
N GLY A 147 -0.88 -10.27 -8.11
CA GLY A 147 -0.51 -11.43 -8.94
C GLY A 147 0.00 -11.06 -10.34
N ASP A 148 0.50 -12.05 -11.07
CA ASP A 148 0.97 -11.84 -12.45
C ASP A 148 -0.15 -11.20 -13.29
N GLU A 149 0.18 -10.14 -14.04
CA GLU A 149 -0.75 -9.35 -14.88
C GLU A 149 -1.78 -8.47 -14.12
N LEU A 150 -1.66 -8.34 -12.79
CA LEU A 150 -2.50 -7.47 -11.98
C LEU A 150 -1.73 -6.25 -11.48
N PHE A 151 -2.41 -5.11 -11.49
CA PHE A 151 -1.87 -3.82 -11.06
C PHE A 151 -2.59 -3.34 -9.79
N PRO A 152 -1.87 -2.72 -8.85
CA PRO A 152 -2.51 -2.16 -7.68
C PRO A 152 -3.29 -0.88 -8.02
N ALA A 153 -4.55 -0.85 -7.62
CA ALA A 153 -5.31 0.37 -7.41
C ALA A 153 -5.35 0.67 -5.90
N TRP A 154 -5.13 1.93 -5.54
CA TRP A 154 -4.99 2.40 -4.17
C TRP A 154 -6.11 3.34 -3.77
N LYS A 155 -6.46 3.34 -2.49
CA LYS A 155 -7.40 4.31 -1.92
C LYS A 155 -7.12 4.52 -0.44
N TRP A 156 -7.14 5.76 0.03
CA TRP A 156 -7.10 6.03 1.47
C TRP A 156 -8.51 6.05 2.07
N ALA A 157 -8.62 5.65 3.33
CA ALA A 157 -9.82 5.73 4.14
C ALA A 157 -9.47 6.21 5.56
N LYS A 158 -10.41 6.91 6.19
CA LYS A 158 -10.32 7.32 7.59
C LYS A 158 -11.74 7.33 8.18
N PRO A 159 -12.27 6.17 8.57
CA PRO A 159 -13.67 6.04 9.01
C PRO A 159 -13.97 6.85 10.27
N ASP A 160 -12.96 6.97 11.14
CA ASP A 160 -12.97 7.74 12.40
C ASP A 160 -12.74 9.24 12.19
N SER A 161 -12.67 9.72 10.93
CA SER A 161 -12.49 11.14 10.64
C SER A 161 -13.67 11.96 11.16
N VAL A 162 -13.36 13.08 11.81
CA VAL A 162 -14.35 14.10 12.20
C VAL A 162 -14.81 14.94 11.01
N TYR A 163 -14.10 14.88 9.88
CA TYR A 163 -14.46 15.59 8.66
C TYR A 163 -15.45 14.79 7.81
N PRO A 164 -16.29 15.47 7.00
CA PRO A 164 -17.27 14.79 6.13
C PRO A 164 -16.63 13.81 5.14
N ARG A 165 -15.42 14.12 4.64
CA ARG A 165 -14.68 13.25 3.74
C ARG A 165 -13.95 12.16 4.53
N LYS A 166 -14.47 10.94 4.47
CA LYS A 166 -13.91 9.77 5.15
C LYS A 166 -13.00 8.89 4.27
N GLY A 167 -12.76 9.29 3.03
CA GLY A 167 -11.90 8.52 2.13
C GLY A 167 -11.64 9.22 0.79
N GLY A 168 -10.66 8.67 0.09
CA GLY A 168 -10.25 9.09 -1.25
C GLY A 168 -11.02 8.40 -2.36
N PHE A 169 -10.55 8.64 -3.58
CA PHE A 169 -10.93 7.87 -4.76
C PHE A 169 -9.91 6.76 -5.00
N TRP A 170 -10.29 5.77 -5.80
CA TRP A 170 -9.34 4.79 -6.30
C TRP A 170 -8.44 5.45 -7.36
N ASP A 171 -7.15 5.20 -7.28
CA ASP A 171 -6.13 5.77 -8.17
C ASP A 171 -4.99 4.75 -8.34
N ASP A 172 -4.28 4.79 -9.47
CA ASP A 172 -3.13 3.94 -9.73
C ASP A 172 -1.83 4.52 -9.14
N ASP A 173 -1.81 5.83 -8.86
CA ASP A 173 -0.68 6.51 -8.25
C ASP A 173 -0.80 6.55 -6.71
N LEU A 174 -0.06 5.67 -6.03
CA LEU A 174 0.02 5.64 -4.57
C LEU A 174 0.48 6.98 -3.97
N HIS A 175 1.39 7.71 -4.64
CA HIS A 175 1.83 9.01 -4.14
C HIS A 175 0.67 10.00 -4.11
N GLN A 176 -0.10 10.06 -5.19
CA GLN A 176 -1.26 10.96 -5.30
C GLN A 176 -2.34 10.61 -4.28
N VAL A 177 -2.58 9.31 -4.03
CA VAL A 177 -3.52 8.85 -3.00
C VAL A 177 -3.08 9.29 -1.60
N LEU A 178 -1.81 9.11 -1.26
CA LEU A 178 -1.30 9.49 0.04
C LEU A 178 -1.24 11.02 0.21
N GLU A 179 -0.94 11.77 -0.84
CA GLU A 179 -0.93 13.24 -0.81
C GLU A 179 -2.36 13.80 -0.60
N ASP A 180 -3.34 13.32 -1.37
CA ASP A 180 -4.76 13.68 -1.19
C ASP A 180 -5.25 13.30 0.22
N GLY A 181 -4.81 12.13 0.70
CA GLY A 181 -5.13 11.63 2.04
C GLY A 181 -4.52 12.47 3.15
N GLU A 182 -3.25 12.84 3.04
CA GLU A 182 -2.59 13.70 4.02
C GLU A 182 -3.27 15.07 4.09
N TRP A 183 -3.58 15.66 2.92
CA TRP A 183 -4.25 16.95 2.84
C TRP A 183 -5.69 16.92 3.37
N SER A 184 -6.45 15.87 3.02
CA SER A 184 -7.89 15.79 3.33
C SER A 184 -8.20 15.14 4.67
N GLY A 185 -7.41 14.13 5.06
CA GLY A 185 -7.64 13.28 6.21
C GLY A 185 -6.56 13.38 7.29
N GLY A 186 -5.41 13.99 6.99
CA GLY A 186 -4.27 14.07 7.90
C GLY A 186 -3.53 12.74 8.05
N LYS A 187 -3.11 12.41 9.28
CA LYS A 187 -2.41 11.15 9.60
C LYS A 187 -3.37 10.01 9.94
N ASP A 188 -2.80 8.83 10.18
CA ASP A 188 -3.51 7.60 10.56
C ASP A 188 -4.53 7.16 9.51
N LEU A 189 -4.14 7.28 8.23
CA LEU A 189 -4.92 6.82 7.10
C LEU A 189 -4.89 5.30 7.02
N ILE A 190 -6.04 4.68 6.81
CA ILE A 190 -6.13 3.27 6.39
C ILE A 190 -5.89 3.23 4.89
N LEU A 191 -4.91 2.45 4.44
CA LEU A 191 -4.64 2.26 3.02
C LEU A 191 -5.38 1.01 2.52
N LEU A 192 -6.16 1.18 1.47
CA LEU A 192 -6.87 0.12 0.76
C LEU A 192 -6.16 -0.15 -0.56
N MET A 193 -6.14 -1.41 -0.98
CA MET A 193 -5.59 -1.87 -2.24
C MET A 193 -6.50 -2.90 -2.89
N ARG A 194 -6.60 -2.83 -4.22
CA ARG A 194 -7.22 -3.86 -5.05
C ARG A 194 -6.28 -4.21 -6.19
N ALA A 195 -6.15 -5.49 -6.47
CA ALA A 195 -5.54 -5.94 -7.71
C ALA A 195 -6.56 -5.81 -8.84
N VAL A 196 -6.18 -5.12 -9.92
CA VAL A 196 -7.04 -4.93 -11.10
C VAL A 196 -6.28 -5.25 -12.38
N SER A 197 -6.99 -5.62 -13.44
CA SER A 197 -6.38 -5.79 -14.77
C SER A 197 -5.92 -4.44 -15.33
N GLU A 198 -5.07 -4.47 -16.36
CA GLU A 198 -4.59 -3.24 -17.01
C GLU A 198 -5.75 -2.40 -17.56
N GLU A 199 -6.79 -3.02 -18.12
CA GLU A 199 -7.95 -2.30 -18.69
C GLU A 199 -8.70 -1.52 -17.60
N VAL A 200 -8.88 -2.13 -16.44
CA VAL A 200 -9.52 -1.50 -15.29
C VAL A 200 -8.62 -0.39 -14.73
N LEU A 201 -7.31 -0.63 -14.65
CA LEU A 201 -6.35 0.40 -14.23
C LEU A 201 -6.41 1.61 -15.16
N GLN A 202 -6.38 1.42 -16.48
CA GLN A 202 -6.48 2.50 -17.45
C GLN A 202 -7.79 3.29 -17.32
N ALA A 203 -8.91 2.62 -17.00
CA ALA A 203 -10.18 3.29 -16.74
C ALA A 203 -10.07 4.20 -15.50
N VAL A 204 -9.40 3.73 -14.44
CA VAL A 204 -9.12 4.49 -13.21
C VAL A 204 -8.22 5.69 -13.49
N SER A 205 -7.09 5.51 -14.18
CA SER A 205 -6.12 6.57 -14.49
C SER A 205 -6.71 7.66 -15.39
N ARG A 206 -7.65 7.33 -16.28
CA ARG A 206 -8.36 8.31 -17.13
C ARG A 206 -9.27 9.26 -16.36
N LYS A 207 -9.44 9.08 -15.04
CA LYS A 207 -10.29 9.89 -14.15
C LYS A 207 -11.79 9.84 -14.49
N ASP A 208 -12.21 8.98 -15.42
CA ASP A 208 -13.62 8.69 -15.73
C ASP A 208 -14.36 8.07 -14.52
N VAL A 209 -13.61 7.52 -13.56
CA VAL A 209 -14.09 6.92 -12.31
C VAL A 209 -14.38 7.96 -11.21
N ARG A 210 -14.13 9.26 -11.46
CA ARG A 210 -14.57 10.32 -10.52
C ARG A 210 -16.10 10.45 -10.46
N HIS A 211 -16.79 10.02 -11.50
CA HIS A 211 -18.25 10.10 -11.62
C HIS A 211 -18.94 8.73 -11.76
N THR A 212 -18.19 7.66 -12.08
CA THR A 212 -18.69 6.29 -12.12
C THR A 212 -18.12 5.51 -10.94
N SER A 213 -18.96 4.77 -10.20
CA SER A 213 -18.45 3.97 -9.07
C SER A 213 -17.41 2.96 -9.58
N PHE A 214 -16.26 2.86 -8.91
CA PHE A 214 -15.23 1.86 -9.20
C PHE A 214 -15.79 0.43 -9.20
N ASP A 215 -16.76 0.14 -8.34
CA ASP A 215 -17.46 -1.16 -8.34
C ASP A 215 -18.33 -1.35 -9.61
N GLY A 216 -18.81 -0.26 -10.20
CA GLY A 216 -19.47 -0.27 -11.51
C GLY A 216 -18.49 -0.56 -12.65
N VAL A 217 -17.26 -0.04 -12.57
CA VAL A 217 -16.19 -0.34 -13.53
C VAL A 217 -15.80 -1.81 -13.46
N LEU A 218 -15.58 -2.36 -12.26
CA LEU A 218 -15.30 -3.78 -12.05
C LEU A 218 -16.41 -4.68 -12.64
N LYS A 219 -17.69 -4.33 -12.42
CA LYS A 219 -18.83 -5.08 -12.97
C LYS A 219 -18.98 -4.95 -14.48
N SER A 220 -18.55 -3.83 -15.07
CA SER A 220 -18.58 -3.63 -16.52
C SER A 220 -17.44 -4.35 -17.24
N ALA A 221 -16.29 -4.49 -16.58
CA ALA A 221 -15.13 -5.23 -17.09
C ALA A 221 -15.34 -6.75 -17.04
N SER A 222 -16.22 -7.26 -16.18
CA SER A 222 -16.51 -8.69 -16.04
C SER A 222 -17.42 -9.28 -17.14
N TRP A 223 -17.55 -8.64 -18.32
CA TRP A 223 -18.26 -9.18 -19.48
C TRP A 223 -17.31 -9.42 -20.65
N GLY A 224 -16.64 -10.57 -20.61
CA GLY A 224 -16.04 -11.24 -21.76
C GLY A 224 -16.14 -12.75 -21.52
N PRO A 225 -16.68 -13.55 -22.46
CA PRO A 225 -16.90 -14.97 -22.22
C PRO A 225 -15.54 -15.71 -22.15
N LEU A 226 -15.47 -16.64 -21.19
CA LEU A 226 -14.52 -17.76 -21.17
C LEU A 226 -14.57 -18.57 -22.47
#